data_AF-A0A257XA09-F1
#
_entry.id   AF-A0A257XA09-F1
#
_cell.length_a   1.000
_cell.length_b   1.000
_cell.length_c   1.000
_cell.angle_alpha   90.00
_cell.angle_beta   90.00
_cell.angle_gamma   90.00
#
_symmetry.space_group_name_H-M   'P 1'
#
loop_
_entity.id
_entity.type
_entity.pdbx_description
1 polymer ?
#
loop_
_entity_poly.entity_id
_entity_poly.type
_entity_poly.pdbx_seq_one_letter_code
_entity_poly.pdbx_strand_id
1 'polypeptide(L)'
;MKENAPKPGQPLPYHEKMGITKDEYATFIEATRHMGLRKLSDAVVRFEQAQGKVTMHIEGVTLPANTFEFSADGQSMKCSLGSAGAPETIDQTNESAPTGAWRGSQWIVSEGVSTTSLTGTDDAYQVKVAIGADSKKRNLIYLRIVGRRKQTPMDITYIFRWPQ
;
A
#
# COMPACT_ATOMS: atom_id res chain seq x y z
N MET A 1 -13.82 2.61 39.96
CA MET A 1 -12.54 2.12 39.37
C MET A 1 -12.44 2.69 37.97
N LYS A 2 -11.39 3.44 37.65
CA LYS A 2 -11.18 3.97 36.29
C LYS A 2 -10.66 2.84 35.42
N GLU A 3 -11.49 2.30 34.52
CA GLU A 3 -11.02 1.42 33.45
C GLU A 3 -9.99 2.20 32.64
N ASN A 4 -8.76 1.69 32.60
CA ASN A 4 -7.72 2.21 31.73
C ASN A 4 -8.18 1.97 30.29
N ALA A 5 -8.67 3.02 29.63
CA ALA A 5 -8.95 2.98 28.21
C ALA A 5 -7.68 2.52 27.47
N PRO A 6 -7.75 1.47 26.63
CA PRO A 6 -6.59 0.98 25.91
C PRO A 6 -6.05 2.10 25.00
N LYS A 7 -4.72 2.16 24.89
CA LYS A 7 -4.07 3.15 24.02
C LYS A 7 -4.46 2.88 22.56
N PRO A 8 -4.56 3.92 21.71
CA PRO A 8 -4.84 3.73 20.28
C PRO A 8 -3.95 2.66 19.66
N GLY A 9 -4.56 1.68 18.99
CA GLY A 9 -3.86 0.54 18.38
C GLY A 9 -3.71 -0.71 19.26
N GLN A 10 -4.09 -0.66 20.54
CA GLN A 10 -4.20 -1.87 21.36
C GLN A 10 -5.59 -2.51 21.20
N PRO A 11 -5.68 -3.86 21.19
CA PRO A 11 -6.96 -4.53 21.13
C PRO A 11 -7.79 -4.23 22.40
N LEU A 12 -9.09 -3.94 22.19
CA LEU A 12 -10.05 -3.72 23.27
C LEU A 12 -10.16 -4.98 24.13
N PRO A 13 -10.14 -4.91 25.47
CA PRO A 13 -10.39 -6.07 26.32
C PRO A 13 -11.71 -6.77 25.98
N TYR A 14 -11.74 -8.09 26.05
CA TYR A 14 -12.97 -8.86 25.83
C TYR A 14 -14.11 -8.38 26.74
N HIS A 15 -15.31 -8.24 26.17
CA HIS A 15 -16.53 -7.92 26.91
C HIS A 15 -17.72 -8.69 26.34
N GLU A 16 -18.62 -9.20 27.19
CA GLU A 16 -19.75 -10.06 26.77
C GLU A 16 -20.70 -9.37 25.78
N LYS A 17 -20.87 -8.05 25.90
CA LYS A 17 -21.64 -7.21 24.95
C LYS A 17 -21.01 -7.03 23.57
N MET A 18 -19.82 -7.60 23.31
CA MET A 18 -19.23 -7.60 21.97
C MET A 18 -19.96 -8.55 21.01
N GLY A 19 -20.83 -9.43 21.51
CA GLY A 19 -21.61 -10.34 20.68
C GLY A 19 -20.81 -11.52 20.11
N ILE A 20 -19.61 -11.76 20.63
CA ILE A 20 -18.75 -12.90 20.31
C ILE A 20 -18.35 -13.62 21.59
N THR A 21 -18.06 -14.91 21.48
CA THR A 21 -17.52 -15.71 22.58
C THR A 21 -16.08 -15.29 22.89
N LYS A 22 -15.63 -15.61 24.10
CA LYS A 22 -14.24 -15.34 24.52
C LYS A 22 -13.21 -16.06 23.64
N ASP A 23 -13.55 -17.26 23.16
CA ASP A 23 -12.69 -18.08 22.30
C ASP A 23 -12.61 -17.50 20.87
N GLU A 24 -13.73 -17.01 20.34
CA GLU A 24 -13.75 -16.29 19.06
C GLU A 24 -12.96 -14.97 19.14
N TYR A 25 -13.09 -14.25 20.26
CA TYR A 25 -12.28 -13.06 20.52
C TYR A 25 -10.79 -13.42 20.58
N ALA A 26 -10.40 -14.48 21.30
CA ALA A 26 -9.01 -14.92 21.38
C ALA A 26 -8.44 -15.28 20.01
N THR A 27 -9.22 -16.02 19.22
CA THR A 27 -8.88 -16.38 17.83
C THR A 27 -8.71 -15.14 16.95
N PHE A 28 -9.60 -14.15 17.08
CA PHE A 28 -9.52 -12.90 16.34
C PHE A 28 -8.25 -12.11 16.69
N ILE A 29 -7.93 -11.96 17.99
CA ILE A 29 -6.70 -11.30 18.43
C ILE A 29 -5.45 -12.04 17.96
N GLU A 30 -5.45 -13.38 18.00
CA GLU A 30 -4.34 -14.17 17.51
C GLU A 30 -4.17 -14.05 15.99
N ALA A 31 -5.26 -14.07 15.23
CA ALA A 31 -5.23 -13.85 13.78
C ALA A 31 -4.66 -12.47 13.40
N THR A 32 -4.92 -11.42 14.20
CA THR A 32 -4.28 -10.10 13.96
C THR A 32 -2.77 -10.14 14.09
N ARG A 33 -2.20 -11.04 14.93
CA ARG A 33 -0.75 -11.23 15.07
C ARG A 33 -0.14 -12.01 13.91
N HIS A 34 -0.97 -12.71 13.13
CA HIS A 34 -0.56 -13.54 12.01
C HIS A 34 -0.97 -12.97 10.65
N MET A 35 -1.19 -11.65 10.56
CA MET A 35 -1.35 -10.96 9.28
C MET A 35 -0.04 -11.07 8.46
N GLY A 36 0.04 -12.14 7.67
CA GLY A 36 1.12 -12.41 6.74
C GLY A 36 0.75 -12.04 5.31
N LEU A 37 1.75 -11.77 4.48
CA LEU A 37 1.56 -11.62 3.04
C LEU A 37 1.34 -13.01 2.43
N ARG A 38 0.21 -13.21 1.75
CA ARG A 38 -0.02 -14.38 0.90
C ARG A 38 0.25 -14.00 -0.55
N LYS A 39 1.04 -14.81 -1.27
CA LYS A 39 1.24 -14.65 -2.70
C LYS A 39 -0.09 -14.86 -3.43
N LEU A 40 -0.53 -13.85 -4.20
CA LEU A 40 -1.76 -13.90 -4.99
C LEU A 40 -1.50 -14.29 -6.46
N SER A 41 -0.46 -13.71 -7.05
CA SER A 41 -0.06 -13.97 -8.43
C SER A 41 1.43 -13.70 -8.62
N ASP A 42 1.96 -14.13 -9.75
CA ASP A 42 3.25 -13.67 -10.26
C ASP A 42 3.03 -12.43 -11.14
N ALA A 43 3.97 -11.48 -11.04
CA ALA A 43 3.98 -10.29 -11.86
C ALA A 43 5.42 -9.98 -12.25
N VAL A 44 5.60 -9.50 -13.47
CA VAL A 44 6.90 -9.12 -14.01
C VAL A 44 7.02 -7.61 -13.97
N VAL A 45 8.05 -7.10 -13.31
CA VAL A 45 8.37 -5.67 -13.30
C VAL A 45 9.56 -5.44 -14.21
N ARG A 46 9.39 -4.62 -15.25
CA ARG A 46 10.48 -4.20 -16.14
C ARG A 46 10.78 -2.73 -15.95
N PHE A 47 12.07 -2.41 -15.94
CA PHE A 47 12.56 -1.05 -15.91
C PHE A 47 13.29 -0.74 -17.23
N GLU A 48 12.94 0.38 -17.83
CA GLU A 48 13.58 0.89 -19.04
C GLU A 48 14.08 2.30 -18.75
N GLN A 49 15.32 2.61 -19.16
CA GLN A 49 15.87 3.95 -19.04
C GLN A 49 16.12 4.51 -20.44
N ALA A 50 15.44 5.60 -20.77
CA ALA A 50 15.59 6.27 -22.05
C ALA A 50 15.37 7.78 -21.89
N GLN A 51 16.14 8.59 -22.60
CA GLN A 51 15.91 10.04 -22.72
C GLN A 51 15.78 10.78 -21.37
N GLY A 52 16.55 10.38 -20.36
CA GLY A 52 16.51 11.02 -19.03
C GLY A 52 15.25 10.70 -18.22
N LYS A 53 14.56 9.59 -18.55
CA LYS A 53 13.44 9.04 -17.80
C LYS A 53 13.69 7.59 -17.46
N VAL A 54 13.06 7.14 -16.38
CA VAL A 54 12.97 5.72 -16.02
C VAL A 54 11.51 5.32 -16.11
N THR A 55 11.21 4.32 -16.94
CA THR A 55 9.85 3.78 -17.08
C THR A 55 9.78 2.43 -16.40
N MET A 56 8.78 2.25 -15.54
CA MET A 56 8.45 1.00 -14.89
C MET A 56 7.18 0.42 -15.50
N HIS A 57 7.26 -0.80 -16.01
CA HIS A 57 6.13 -1.57 -16.53
C HIS A 57 5.84 -2.77 -15.63
N ILE A 58 4.57 -2.99 -15.31
CA ILE A 58 4.10 -4.12 -14.51
C ILE A 58 3.20 -5.00 -15.38
N GLU A 59 3.62 -6.24 -15.60
CA GLU A 59 2.93 -7.24 -16.42
C GLU A 59 2.44 -8.42 -15.55
N GLY A 60 1.44 -9.16 -16.05
CA GLY A 60 0.90 -10.35 -15.37
C GLY A 60 -0.18 -10.05 -14.31
N VAL A 61 -0.51 -8.78 -14.10
CA VAL A 61 -1.59 -8.33 -13.18
C VAL A 61 -2.48 -7.30 -13.85
N THR A 62 -3.78 -7.36 -13.55
CA THR A 62 -4.76 -6.39 -14.06
C THR A 62 -4.82 -5.19 -13.12
N LEU A 63 -4.22 -4.08 -13.52
CA LEU A 63 -4.16 -2.83 -12.75
C LEU A 63 -4.79 -1.67 -13.52
N PRO A 64 -5.46 -0.72 -12.85
CA PRO A 64 -5.88 0.55 -13.45
C PRO A 64 -4.74 1.36 -14.07
N ALA A 65 -3.52 1.23 -13.54
CA ALA A 65 -2.29 1.76 -14.12
C ALA A 65 -1.18 0.71 -14.01
N ASN A 66 -0.52 0.42 -15.13
CA ASN A 66 0.56 -0.57 -15.23
C ASN A 66 1.88 -0.02 -15.76
N THR A 67 1.89 1.25 -16.21
CA THR A 67 3.07 1.96 -16.69
C THR A 67 3.26 3.23 -15.88
N PHE A 68 4.47 3.42 -15.36
CA PHE A 68 4.85 4.55 -14.53
C PHE A 68 6.15 5.16 -15.05
N GLU A 69 6.12 6.43 -15.43
CA GLU A 69 7.29 7.19 -15.86
C GLU A 69 7.80 8.03 -14.69
N PHE A 70 9.08 7.92 -14.39
CA PHE A 70 9.79 8.74 -13.41
C PHE A 70 10.77 9.67 -14.12
N SER A 71 10.90 10.91 -13.63
CA SER A 71 12.02 11.77 -14.04
C SER A 71 13.35 11.18 -13.54
N ALA A 72 14.45 11.43 -14.25
CA ALA A 72 15.78 10.90 -13.87
C ALA A 72 16.22 11.26 -12.45
N ASP A 73 15.75 12.39 -11.92
CA ASP A 73 16.02 12.87 -10.55
C ASP A 73 15.05 12.30 -9.50
N GLY A 74 14.05 11.52 -9.91
CA GLY A 74 13.01 10.99 -9.05
C GLY A 74 12.06 12.06 -8.47
N GLN A 75 12.07 13.29 -8.98
CA GLN A 75 11.21 14.36 -8.44
C GLN A 75 9.79 14.33 -8.98
N SER A 76 9.49 13.51 -9.97
CA SER A 76 8.15 13.39 -10.53
C SER A 76 7.85 11.99 -11.01
N MET A 77 6.57 11.64 -10.97
CA MET A 77 6.05 10.39 -11.51
C MET A 77 4.77 10.66 -12.31
N LYS A 78 4.60 9.99 -13.44
CA LYS A 78 3.39 10.02 -14.26
C LYS A 78 2.88 8.62 -14.57
N CYS A 79 1.56 8.45 -14.62
CA CYS A 79 0.91 7.24 -15.11
C CYS A 79 -0.38 7.61 -15.87
N SER A 80 -1.15 6.61 -16.30
CA SER A 80 -2.43 6.80 -16.99
C SER A 80 -3.49 7.54 -16.17
N LEU A 81 -3.37 7.54 -14.84
CA LEU A 81 -4.33 8.15 -13.91
C LEU A 81 -3.92 9.57 -13.47
N GLY A 82 -2.80 10.09 -13.98
CA GLY A 82 -2.32 11.44 -13.67
C GLY A 82 -0.83 11.49 -13.32
N SER A 83 -0.45 12.53 -12.60
CA SER A 83 0.95 12.82 -12.26
C SER A 83 1.11 13.28 -10.81
N ALA A 84 2.23 12.91 -10.21
CA ALA A 84 2.67 13.35 -8.90
C ALA A 84 3.97 14.17 -9.05
N GLY A 85 4.08 15.23 -8.25
CA GLY A 85 5.30 16.02 -8.10
C GLY A 85 6.29 15.36 -7.15
N ALA A 86 6.99 16.19 -6.36
CA ALA A 86 8.05 15.74 -5.45
C ALA A 86 7.57 14.59 -4.55
N PRO A 87 8.37 13.52 -4.40
CA PRO A 87 7.98 12.40 -3.56
C PRO A 87 7.97 12.77 -2.07
N GLU A 88 7.12 12.09 -1.31
CA GLU A 88 7.27 12.05 0.13
C GLU A 88 8.31 11.00 0.53
N THR A 89 9.06 11.27 1.60
CA THR A 89 9.98 10.29 2.17
C THR A 89 9.23 9.30 3.04
N ILE A 90 9.58 8.01 2.93
CA ILE A 90 9.13 6.96 3.83
C ILE A 90 10.29 6.60 4.76
N ASP A 91 10.00 6.60 6.06
CA ASP A 91 10.83 6.01 7.10
C ASP A 91 9.96 5.06 7.96
N GLN A 92 9.80 3.82 7.48
CA GLN A 92 9.05 2.79 8.19
C GLN A 92 9.99 2.06 9.15
N THR A 93 9.70 2.15 10.45
CA THR A 93 10.54 1.59 11.52
C THR A 93 9.95 0.34 12.16
N ASN A 94 8.68 0.01 11.88
CA ASN A 94 8.02 -1.15 12.45
C ASN A 94 8.47 -2.44 11.76
N GLU A 95 9.35 -3.20 12.42
CA GLU A 95 9.83 -4.49 11.93
C GLU A 95 8.73 -5.56 11.82
N SER A 96 7.68 -5.45 12.63
CA SER A 96 6.53 -6.37 12.63
C SER A 96 5.52 -6.08 11.51
N ALA A 97 5.70 -4.99 10.76
CA ALA A 97 4.85 -4.70 9.61
C ALA A 97 5.04 -5.76 8.50
N PRO A 98 4.04 -6.01 7.63
CA PRO A 98 4.20 -6.93 6.51
C PRO A 98 5.38 -6.58 5.58
N THR A 99 5.70 -5.29 5.45
CA THR A 99 6.85 -4.77 4.71
C THR A 99 8.13 -4.62 5.54
N GLY A 100 8.12 -4.98 6.82
CA GLY A 100 9.23 -4.75 7.75
C GLY A 100 9.64 -3.28 7.83
N ALA A 101 10.81 -3.02 8.42
CA ALA A 101 11.41 -1.69 8.40
C ALA A 101 12.09 -1.42 7.06
N TRP A 102 11.82 -0.25 6.46
CA TRP A 102 12.42 0.16 5.18
C TRP A 102 12.32 1.67 4.95
N ARG A 103 13.15 2.17 4.03
CA ARG A 103 13.20 3.58 3.65
C ARG A 103 13.07 3.74 2.15
N GLY A 104 12.44 4.82 1.71
CA GLY A 104 12.27 5.08 0.29
C GLY A 104 11.50 6.35 -0.02
N SER A 105 11.08 6.46 -1.27
CA SER A 105 10.30 7.57 -1.81
C SER A 105 8.93 7.08 -2.23
N GLN A 106 7.89 7.90 -2.02
CA GLN A 106 6.52 7.60 -2.46
C GLN A 106 5.94 8.74 -3.30
N TRP A 107 5.14 8.35 -4.28
CA TRP A 107 4.33 9.22 -5.11
C TRP A 107 2.87 8.78 -4.99
N ILE A 108 1.97 9.76 -4.89
CA ILE A 108 0.54 9.54 -4.80
C ILE A 108 -0.13 10.30 -5.94
N VAL A 109 -0.86 9.58 -6.78
CA VAL A 109 -1.71 10.12 -7.83
C VAL A 109 -3.16 9.84 -7.44
N SER A 110 -4.02 10.83 -7.53
CA SER A 110 -5.44 10.70 -7.25
C SER A 110 -6.26 11.28 -8.40
N GLU A 111 -7.21 10.50 -8.91
CA GLU A 111 -8.16 10.88 -9.97
C GLU A 111 -9.57 10.69 -9.42
N GLY A 112 -10.39 11.75 -9.43
CA GLY A 112 -11.77 11.71 -8.93
C GLY A 112 -11.91 11.54 -7.39
N VAL A 113 -10.80 11.38 -6.66
CA VAL A 113 -10.79 11.25 -5.19
C VAL A 113 -10.61 12.62 -4.54
N SER A 114 -11.67 13.18 -3.96
CA SER A 114 -11.51 14.16 -2.88
C SER A 114 -11.04 13.41 -1.64
N THR A 115 -9.99 13.91 -0.98
CA THR A 115 -9.27 13.28 0.14
C THR A 115 -10.14 12.89 1.34
N THR A 116 -11.41 13.28 1.35
CA THR A 116 -12.35 13.11 2.46
C THR A 116 -13.50 12.15 2.21
N SER A 117 -13.78 11.68 0.99
CA SER A 117 -14.93 10.79 0.76
C SER A 117 -14.85 10.07 -0.58
N LEU A 118 -14.78 8.73 -0.53
CA LEU A 118 -15.00 7.88 -1.70
C LEU A 118 -16.49 7.80 -2.10
N THR A 119 -17.41 8.57 -1.51
CA THR A 119 -18.87 8.34 -1.52
C THR A 119 -19.61 8.63 -2.85
N GLY A 120 -18.91 8.91 -3.94
CA GLY A 120 -19.51 9.21 -5.26
C GLY A 120 -19.96 7.99 -6.08
N THR A 121 -20.70 8.25 -7.15
CA THR A 121 -21.12 7.27 -8.17
C THR A 121 -20.08 7.05 -9.27
N ASP A 122 -19.14 7.98 -9.42
CA ASP A 122 -18.12 7.95 -10.45
C ASP A 122 -16.94 7.07 -10.06
N ASP A 123 -16.24 6.55 -11.06
CA ASP A 123 -14.99 5.83 -10.87
C ASP A 123 -13.95 6.80 -10.27
N ALA A 124 -13.33 6.40 -9.17
CA ALA A 124 -12.36 7.21 -8.46
C ALA A 124 -11.19 6.31 -8.03
N TYR A 125 -9.96 6.75 -8.30
CA TYR A 125 -8.76 5.96 -8.04
C TYR A 125 -7.71 6.82 -7.33
N GLN A 126 -7.04 6.22 -6.36
CA GLN A 126 -5.79 6.68 -5.81
C GLN A 126 -4.76 5.58 -6.02
N VAL A 127 -3.64 5.94 -6.65
CA VAL A 127 -2.48 5.07 -6.79
C VAL A 127 -1.33 5.62 -5.97
N LYS A 128 -0.83 4.79 -5.07
CA LYS A 128 0.40 5.00 -4.34
C LYS A 128 1.46 4.07 -4.90
N VAL A 129 2.56 4.65 -5.36
CA VAL A 129 3.77 3.92 -5.74
C VAL A 129 4.86 4.34 -4.78
N ALA A 130 5.57 3.38 -4.21
CA ALA A 130 6.75 3.66 -3.42
C ALA A 130 7.88 2.69 -3.75
N ILE A 131 9.09 3.23 -3.79
CA ILE A 131 10.31 2.50 -4.14
C ILE A 131 11.33 2.76 -3.04
N GLY A 132 11.98 1.70 -2.56
CA GLY A 132 12.93 1.82 -1.46
C GLY A 132 13.73 0.55 -1.22
N ALA A 133 14.41 0.53 -0.08
CA ALA A 133 15.17 -0.63 0.38
C ALA A 133 15.02 -0.82 1.89
N ASP A 134 15.09 -2.09 2.32
CA ASP A 134 15.10 -2.43 3.74
C ASP A 134 16.52 -2.40 4.34
N SER A 135 16.60 -2.58 5.66
CA SER A 135 17.87 -2.64 6.40
C SER A 135 18.80 -3.79 5.96
N LYS A 136 18.26 -4.79 5.25
CA LYS A 136 19.00 -5.93 4.69
C LYS A 136 19.39 -5.70 3.22
N LYS A 137 19.28 -4.47 2.71
CA LYS A 137 19.58 -4.08 1.32
C LYS A 137 18.74 -4.82 0.28
N ARG A 138 17.52 -5.25 0.63
CA ARG A 138 16.57 -5.78 -0.35
C ARG A 138 15.77 -4.63 -0.93
N ASN A 139 15.69 -4.57 -2.25
CA ASN A 139 14.86 -3.59 -2.93
C ASN A 139 13.38 -3.91 -2.72
N LEU A 140 12.57 -2.87 -2.65
CA LEU A 140 11.14 -2.95 -2.41
C LEU A 140 10.38 -2.00 -3.33
N ILE A 141 9.37 -2.52 -4.02
CA ILE A 141 8.32 -1.71 -4.64
C ILE A 141 7.03 -2.01 -3.91
N TYR A 142 6.38 -0.95 -3.43
CA TYR A 142 5.06 -0.99 -2.83
C TYR A 142 4.09 -0.27 -3.77
N LEU A 143 3.11 -1.00 -4.29
CA LEU A 143 2.05 -0.44 -5.11
C LEU A 143 0.72 -0.68 -4.38
N ARG A 144 0.00 0.39 -4.09
CA ARG A 144 -1.37 0.31 -3.58
C ARG A 144 -2.31 1.10 -4.45
N ILE A 145 -3.43 0.48 -4.79
CA ILE A 145 -4.50 1.10 -5.56
C ILE A 145 -5.76 1.02 -4.73
N VAL A 146 -6.28 2.18 -4.34
CA VAL A 146 -7.54 2.32 -3.61
C VAL A 146 -8.51 3.05 -4.51
N GLY A 147 -9.74 2.57 -4.60
CA GLY A 147 -10.71 3.24 -5.44
C GLY A 147 -12.05 2.54 -5.54
N ARG A 148 -12.81 2.92 -6.57
CA ARG A 148 -14.06 2.27 -6.97
C ARG A 148 -14.10 2.13 -8.47
N ARG A 149 -14.59 0.98 -8.93
CA ARG A 149 -14.91 0.73 -10.34
C ARG A 149 -16.34 0.21 -10.42
N LYS A 150 -17.23 0.90 -11.14
CA LYS A 150 -18.65 0.52 -11.25
C LYS A 150 -19.28 0.22 -9.88
N GLN A 151 -19.11 1.13 -8.91
CA GLN A 151 -19.56 1.00 -7.51
C GLN A 151 -18.93 -0.13 -6.68
N THR A 152 -18.04 -0.95 -7.24
CA THR A 152 -17.31 -1.97 -6.46
C THR A 152 -16.06 -1.33 -5.85
N PRO A 153 -15.92 -1.32 -4.50
CA PRO A 153 -14.70 -0.82 -3.87
C PRO A 153 -13.52 -1.73 -4.18
N MET A 154 -12.35 -1.13 -4.36
CA MET A 154 -11.08 -1.83 -4.50
C MET A 154 -10.06 -1.25 -3.53
N ASP A 155 -9.32 -2.15 -2.88
CA ASP A 155 -8.12 -1.85 -2.13
C ASP A 155 -7.16 -3.01 -2.38
N ILE A 156 -6.22 -2.80 -3.30
CA ILE A 156 -5.30 -3.83 -3.74
C ILE A 156 -3.89 -3.36 -3.47
N THR A 157 -3.10 -4.21 -2.82
CA THR A 157 -1.69 -3.95 -2.53
C THR A 157 -0.81 -5.02 -3.15
N TYR A 158 0.19 -4.59 -3.92
CA TYR A 158 1.27 -5.41 -4.44
C TYR A 158 2.58 -5.01 -3.79
N ILE A 159 3.35 -6.01 -3.36
CA ILE A 159 4.67 -5.83 -2.77
C ILE A 159 5.65 -6.68 -3.58
N PHE A 160 6.58 -6.01 -4.25
CA PHE A 160 7.66 -6.65 -4.98
C PHE A 160 8.94 -6.51 -4.18
N ARG A 161 9.69 -7.62 -4.06
CA ARG A 161 10.97 -7.66 -3.36
C ARG A 161 11.96 -8.49 -4.13
N TRP A 162 13.18 -8.00 -4.22
CA TRP A 162 14.31 -8.72 -4.80
C TRP A 162 15.61 -8.30 -4.11
N PRO A 163 16.64 -9.17 -4.08
CA PRO A 163 17.96 -8.78 -3.60
C PRO A 163 18.55 -7.66 -4.46
N GLN A 164 19.40 -6.82 -3.86
CA GLN A 164 20.25 -5.88 -4.62
C GLN A 164 21.29 -6.60 -5.47
#